data_AF-A0ABD3EQ04-F1
#
_entry.id   AF-A0ABD3EQ04-F1
#
_cell.length_a   1.000
_cell.length_b   1.000
_cell.length_c   1.000
_cell.angle_alpha   90.00
_cell.angle_beta   90.00
_cell.angle_gamma   90.00
#
_symmetry.space_group_name_H-M   'P 1'
#
loop_
_entity.id
_entity.type
_entity.pdbx_description
1 polymer ?
#
loop_
_entity_poly.entity_id
_entity_poly.type
_entity_poly.pdbx_seq_one_letter_code
_entity_poly.pdbx_strand_id
1 'polypeptide(L)'
;MKISQAGRITVGSGNAESKFQVIGDTSILYGSWVRVAEYWSGHATQMKCGLIMYNEAGGTNDHGVGFGTYTNDPISWFVNGSTGMVFNTSKRLSVNKTAGPEATIHAGGMIWADEQFHSKQNVDGKAIYRTNWSQANYLAMGTDATVGAMRLGVCDSVFNWVSYAPVRGGAYTNASDRRIKNDIIDIPYGLDQVMAMKPKKFSLRSDNSTHVGFIAQEIVEVIPECVSGSESADDELNENGEPINPMGIDLASLVSVLCKAIQELKAEVNELRAIIAE
;
A
#
# COMPACT_ATOMS: atom_id res chain seq x y z
N MET A 1 52.32 2.11 -28.41
CA MET A 1 52.24 3.09 -27.30
C MET A 1 53.12 4.27 -27.67
N LYS A 2 52.62 5.52 -27.70
CA LYS A 2 53.43 6.72 -27.96
C LYS A 2 53.29 7.71 -26.81
N ILE A 3 54.40 8.29 -26.36
CA ILE A 3 54.44 9.35 -25.37
C ILE A 3 54.61 10.69 -26.12
N SER A 4 53.66 11.60 -25.96
CA SER A 4 53.73 12.93 -26.58
C SER A 4 54.76 13.82 -25.88
N GLN A 5 55.22 14.90 -26.53
CA GLN A 5 56.07 15.92 -25.91
C GLN A 5 55.46 16.56 -24.64
N ALA A 6 54.14 16.47 -24.47
CA ALA A 6 53.41 16.91 -23.27
C ALA A 6 53.23 15.79 -22.22
N GLY A 7 53.98 14.69 -22.30
CA GLY A 7 53.97 13.59 -21.32
C GLY A 7 52.77 12.63 -21.40
N ARG A 8 51.85 12.82 -22.36
CA ARG A 8 50.66 11.96 -22.50
C ARG A 8 51.01 10.64 -23.19
N ILE A 9 50.58 9.53 -22.60
CA ILE A 9 50.73 8.18 -23.14
C ILE A 9 49.48 7.83 -23.95
N THR A 10 49.67 7.39 -25.20
CA THR A 10 48.60 6.87 -26.08
C THR A 10 48.85 5.40 -26.40
N VAL A 11 47.82 4.57 -26.26
CA VAL A 11 47.85 3.14 -26.63
C VAL A 11 46.71 2.91 -27.64
N GLY A 12 47.04 2.40 -28.83
CA GLY A 12 46.16 2.40 -30.00
C GLY A 12 46.56 3.47 -31.02
N SER A 13 46.78 3.08 -32.26
CA SER A 13 47.41 3.91 -33.31
C SER A 13 46.46 4.96 -33.90
N GLY A 14 46.96 6.19 -34.08
CA GLY A 14 46.69 7.08 -35.21
C GLY A 14 45.31 7.73 -35.36
N ASN A 15 44.21 6.99 -35.15
CA ASN A 15 42.82 7.43 -35.28
C ASN A 15 41.90 6.45 -34.50
N ALA A 16 42.14 6.29 -33.20
CA ALA A 16 41.23 5.53 -32.34
C ALA A 16 40.24 6.51 -31.68
N GLU A 17 38.95 6.32 -31.95
CA GLU A 17 37.83 7.16 -31.45
C GLU A 17 37.64 7.08 -29.92
N SER A 18 38.38 6.22 -29.23
CA SER A 18 38.34 6.06 -27.77
C SER A 18 39.74 6.28 -27.20
N LYS A 19 39.93 7.35 -26.42
CA LYS A 19 41.19 7.65 -25.73
C LYS A 19 41.08 7.21 -24.26
N PHE A 20 41.92 6.28 -23.83
CA PHE A 20 42.22 6.12 -22.39
C PHE A 20 43.22 7.22 -22.01
N GLN A 21 42.75 8.27 -21.34
CA GLN A 21 43.58 9.39 -20.92
C GLN A 21 43.61 9.47 -19.39
N VAL A 22 44.74 9.11 -18.79
CA VAL A 22 45.02 9.38 -17.37
C VAL A 22 45.69 10.76 -17.28
N ILE A 23 45.09 11.69 -16.54
CA ILE A 23 45.65 13.03 -16.28
C ILE A 23 46.00 13.12 -14.80
N GLY A 24 47.28 13.26 -14.47
CA GLY A 24 47.76 13.46 -13.10
C GLY A 24 49.22 13.03 -12.90
N ASP A 25 49.84 13.51 -11.82
CA ASP A 25 51.08 12.97 -11.27
C ASP A 25 50.72 11.82 -10.29
N THR A 26 51.56 10.79 -10.24
CA THR A 26 51.51 9.68 -9.27
C THR A 26 51.47 10.09 -7.80
N SER A 27 51.82 11.34 -7.45
CA SER A 27 51.69 11.89 -6.09
C SER A 27 50.25 12.22 -5.65
N ILE A 28 49.28 12.24 -6.58
CA ILE A 28 47.94 12.79 -6.38
C ILE A 28 46.85 11.70 -6.25
N LEU A 29 47.24 10.47 -5.92
CA LEU A 29 46.31 9.40 -5.52
C LEU A 29 45.73 9.60 -4.10
N TYR A 30 46.03 10.72 -3.44
CA TYR A 30 45.52 11.08 -2.12
C TYR A 30 44.87 12.48 -2.13
N GLY A 31 43.55 12.54 -1.91
CA GLY A 31 42.95 13.63 -1.13
C GLY A 31 42.46 14.92 -1.81
N SER A 32 41.94 14.91 -3.05
CA SER A 32 41.11 16.02 -3.54
C SER A 32 40.09 15.54 -4.58
N TRP A 33 39.03 16.31 -4.88
CA TRP A 33 37.91 16.03 -5.81
C TRP A 33 38.33 15.80 -7.28
N VAL A 34 39.29 14.92 -7.52
CA VAL A 34 39.98 14.76 -8.81
C VAL A 34 39.45 13.51 -9.50
N ARG A 35 39.00 13.69 -10.74
CA ARG A 35 38.50 12.62 -11.61
C ARG A 35 39.62 11.63 -11.85
N VAL A 36 39.36 10.35 -11.58
CA VAL A 36 40.39 9.30 -11.64
C VAL A 36 40.43 8.64 -13.01
N ALA A 37 39.28 8.48 -13.65
CA ALA A 37 39.17 7.98 -15.01
C ALA A 37 37.91 8.54 -15.69
N GLU A 38 38.05 9.04 -16.92
CA GLU A 38 36.95 9.60 -17.71
C GLU A 38 36.98 9.00 -19.13
N TYR A 39 35.79 8.70 -19.65
CA TYR A 39 35.58 8.12 -20.96
C TYR A 39 34.56 8.95 -21.72
N TRP A 40 34.82 9.14 -23.02
CA TRP A 40 33.97 9.91 -23.91
C TRP A 40 33.63 9.11 -25.16
N SER A 41 32.42 9.32 -25.67
CA SER A 41 32.07 8.85 -27.01
C SER A 41 32.67 9.78 -28.08
N GLY A 42 32.90 9.23 -29.27
CA GLY A 42 33.34 9.98 -30.45
C GLY A 42 32.25 10.84 -31.13
N HIS A 43 31.07 10.98 -30.50
CA HIS A 43 29.90 11.64 -31.09
C HIS A 43 29.99 13.18 -31.01
N ALA A 44 29.28 13.91 -31.88
CA ALA A 44 29.28 15.37 -31.92
C ALA A 44 28.81 16.01 -30.59
N THR A 45 27.86 15.38 -29.91
CA THR A 45 27.48 15.65 -28.52
C THR A 45 28.02 14.54 -27.64
N GLN A 46 29.22 14.74 -27.09
CA GLN A 46 29.93 13.71 -26.34
C GLN A 46 29.24 13.43 -25.01
N MET A 47 28.86 12.18 -24.79
CA MET A 47 28.53 11.70 -23.46
C MET A 47 29.82 11.56 -22.66
N LYS A 48 29.77 11.96 -21.39
CA LYS A 48 30.90 11.83 -20.48
C LYS A 48 30.53 10.93 -19.31
N CYS A 49 31.29 9.87 -19.12
CA CYS A 49 31.17 9.00 -17.95
C CYS A 49 32.53 8.81 -17.29
N GLY A 50 32.54 8.53 -15.99
CA GLY A 50 33.80 8.35 -15.29
C GLY A 50 33.67 7.89 -13.85
N LEU A 51 34.83 7.63 -13.26
CA LEU A 51 35.04 7.26 -11.87
C LEU A 51 35.62 8.47 -11.11
N ILE A 52 35.02 8.79 -9.96
CA ILE A 52 35.50 9.85 -9.06
C ILE A 52 35.80 9.24 -7.69
N MET A 53 36.91 9.67 -7.10
CA MET A 53 37.19 9.52 -5.67
C MET A 53 37.17 10.91 -5.05
N TYR A 54 36.44 11.08 -3.95
CA TYR A 54 36.36 12.37 -3.25
C TYR A 54 36.70 12.17 -1.76
N ASN A 55 37.46 13.12 -1.22
CA ASN A 55 37.87 13.21 0.16
C ASN A 55 37.75 14.68 0.56
N GLU A 56 36.91 14.98 1.55
CA GLU A 56 36.75 16.33 2.05
C GLU A 56 37.68 16.54 3.24
N ALA A 57 38.61 17.49 3.14
CA ALA A 57 39.55 17.78 4.22
C ALA A 57 38.80 18.32 5.46
N GLY A 58 38.51 17.46 6.43
CA GLY A 58 37.96 17.81 7.75
C GLY A 58 36.62 17.16 8.13
N GLY A 59 35.97 16.37 7.25
CA GLY A 59 34.73 15.65 7.56
C GLY A 59 34.91 14.13 7.57
N THR A 60 34.65 13.46 8.68
CA THR A 60 34.92 12.01 8.81
C THR A 60 33.97 11.09 8.03
N ASN A 61 32.88 11.62 7.45
CA ASN A 61 31.76 10.81 6.92
C ASN A 61 31.47 11.01 5.42
N ASP A 62 32.22 11.86 4.71
CA ASP A 62 31.97 12.21 3.30
C ASP A 62 33.08 11.72 2.36
N HIS A 63 33.75 10.63 2.72
CA HIS A 63 34.68 9.94 1.80
C HIS A 63 33.92 8.90 0.98
N GLY A 64 34.11 8.89 -0.34
CA GLY A 64 33.41 7.91 -1.17
C GLY A 64 33.93 7.77 -2.59
N VAL A 65 33.35 6.78 -3.28
CA VAL A 65 33.63 6.46 -4.69
C VAL A 65 32.31 6.52 -5.45
N GLY A 66 32.29 7.24 -6.57
CA GLY A 66 31.10 7.41 -7.40
C GLY A 66 31.34 7.04 -8.86
N PHE A 67 30.32 6.46 -9.50
CA PHE A 67 30.31 6.16 -10.94
C PHE A 67 29.04 6.75 -11.58
N GLY A 68 29.18 7.44 -12.71
CA GLY A 68 28.03 7.96 -13.44
C GLY A 68 28.35 8.82 -14.67
N THR A 69 27.33 9.52 -15.15
CA THR A 69 27.38 10.46 -16.28
C THR A 69 27.50 11.91 -15.78
N TYR A 70 28.21 12.76 -16.54
CA TYR A 70 28.32 14.21 -16.25
C TYR A 70 27.43 15.09 -17.12
N THR A 71 26.80 14.48 -18.11
CA THR A 71 25.85 15.07 -19.04
C THR A 71 24.44 14.58 -18.71
N ASN A 72 23.41 15.16 -19.33
CA ASN A 72 22.01 14.82 -19.05
C ASN A 72 21.60 13.48 -19.70
N ASP A 73 22.33 12.42 -19.38
CA ASP A 73 22.21 11.10 -19.97
C ASP A 73 21.96 10.01 -18.92
N PRO A 74 21.12 9.01 -19.21
CA PRO A 74 20.83 7.91 -18.29
C PRO A 74 22.00 6.94 -18.14
N ILE A 75 22.01 6.20 -17.02
CA ILE A 75 22.92 5.06 -16.79
C ILE A 75 22.10 3.78 -16.93
N SER A 76 22.47 2.92 -17.87
CA SER A 76 21.76 1.66 -18.18
C SER A 76 22.64 0.44 -17.95
N TRP A 77 22.05 -0.62 -17.40
CA TRP A 77 22.64 -1.95 -17.29
C TRP A 77 21.91 -2.91 -18.22
N PHE A 78 22.66 -3.53 -19.12
CA PHE A 78 22.12 -4.45 -20.11
C PHE A 78 22.29 -5.91 -19.68
N VAL A 79 21.29 -6.73 -19.98
CA VAL A 79 21.33 -8.18 -19.88
C VAL A 79 20.82 -8.73 -21.21
N ASN A 80 21.60 -9.63 -21.83
CA ASN A 80 21.26 -10.23 -23.12
C ASN A 80 20.88 -9.18 -24.21
N GLY A 81 21.65 -8.10 -24.31
CA GLY A 81 21.42 -7.03 -25.29
C GLY A 81 20.21 -6.11 -25.03
N SER A 82 19.48 -6.30 -23.93
CA SER A 82 18.32 -5.48 -23.54
C SER A 82 18.55 -4.79 -22.20
N THR A 83 17.91 -3.65 -21.95
CA THR A 83 18.05 -2.92 -20.67
C THR A 83 17.35 -3.67 -19.54
N GLY A 84 18.12 -4.15 -18.57
CA GLY A 84 17.62 -4.82 -17.37
C GLY A 84 17.39 -3.85 -16.20
N MET A 85 18.22 -2.81 -16.08
CA MET A 85 18.06 -1.75 -15.06
C MET A 85 18.49 -0.39 -15.63
N VAL A 86 17.91 0.71 -15.13
CA VAL A 86 18.30 2.06 -15.55
C VAL A 86 18.07 3.09 -14.44
N PHE A 87 19.01 4.03 -14.30
CA PHE A 87 18.75 5.35 -13.69
C PHE A 87 18.58 6.39 -14.78
N ASN A 88 17.44 7.09 -14.75
CA ASN A 88 17.18 8.16 -15.70
C ASN A 88 17.77 9.50 -15.22
N THR A 89 17.65 10.53 -16.07
CA THR A 89 18.11 11.90 -15.80
C THR A 89 17.41 12.56 -14.60
N SER A 90 16.26 12.03 -14.18
CA SER A 90 15.52 12.46 -12.98
C SER A 90 15.89 11.67 -11.72
N LYS A 91 16.97 10.86 -11.75
CA LYS A 91 17.49 10.07 -10.63
C LYS A 91 16.53 8.98 -10.13
N ARG A 92 15.71 8.42 -11.01
CA ARG A 92 14.75 7.34 -10.68
C ARG A 92 15.28 5.98 -11.14
N LEU A 93 15.03 4.94 -10.36
CA LEU A 93 15.42 3.56 -10.65
C LEU A 93 14.28 2.79 -11.32
N SER A 94 14.54 2.12 -12.43
CA SER A 94 13.67 1.01 -12.88
C SER A 94 14.42 -0.30 -13.06
N VAL A 95 13.71 -1.39 -12.79
CA VAL A 95 14.16 -2.77 -12.98
C VAL A 95 13.16 -3.50 -13.89
N ASN A 96 13.70 -4.16 -14.91
CA ASN A 96 12.96 -4.96 -15.89
C ASN A 96 11.75 -4.23 -16.51
N LYS A 97 11.94 -2.96 -16.89
CA LYS A 97 10.89 -2.11 -17.46
C LYS A 97 11.35 -1.45 -18.76
N THR A 98 10.61 -1.68 -19.84
CA THR A 98 10.94 -1.19 -21.19
C THR A 98 10.71 0.31 -21.37
N ALA A 99 9.70 0.90 -20.73
CA ALA A 99 9.33 2.32 -20.90
C ALA A 99 10.08 3.29 -19.95
N GLY A 100 11.03 2.81 -19.14
CA GLY A 100 11.80 3.61 -18.19
C GLY A 100 11.06 3.99 -16.88
N PRO A 101 11.76 4.50 -15.85
CA PRO A 101 11.18 4.73 -14.53
C PRO A 101 10.39 6.04 -14.48
N GLU A 102 9.13 5.93 -14.03
CA GLU A 102 8.28 7.08 -13.74
C GLU A 102 8.19 7.36 -12.23
N ALA A 103 8.39 6.34 -11.39
CA ALA A 103 8.41 6.44 -9.93
C ALA A 103 9.84 6.38 -9.40
N THR A 104 10.06 6.72 -8.13
CA THR A 104 11.38 6.63 -7.48
C THR A 104 12.00 5.24 -7.65
N ILE A 105 11.18 4.19 -7.49
CA ILE A 105 11.48 2.80 -7.83
C ILE A 105 10.32 2.28 -8.67
N HIS A 106 10.61 1.72 -9.86
CA HIS A 106 9.59 1.14 -10.74
C HIS A 106 10.02 -0.24 -11.24
N ALA A 107 9.27 -1.27 -10.90
CA ALA A 107 9.47 -2.63 -11.43
C ALA A 107 8.47 -2.93 -12.54
N GLY A 108 8.90 -3.58 -13.63
CA GLY A 108 7.98 -4.10 -14.65
C GLY A 108 7.21 -5.37 -14.24
N GLY A 109 7.28 -5.76 -12.96
CA GLY A 109 6.64 -6.92 -12.37
C GLY A 109 6.40 -6.71 -10.87
N MET A 110 6.09 -7.80 -10.14
CA MET A 110 5.87 -7.75 -8.69
C MET A 110 7.12 -7.23 -7.96
N ILE A 111 6.89 -6.33 -6.99
CA ILE A 111 7.94 -5.88 -6.06
C ILE A 111 7.85 -6.74 -4.82
N TRP A 112 8.89 -7.50 -4.58
CA TRP A 112 9.04 -8.36 -3.42
C TRP A 112 10.23 -7.86 -2.61
N ALA A 113 10.05 -7.69 -1.31
CA ALA A 113 11.12 -7.31 -0.39
C ALA A 113 11.13 -8.33 0.75
N ASP A 114 12.31 -8.91 1.00
CA ASP A 114 12.44 -10.00 1.98
C ASP A 114 12.42 -9.51 3.43
N GLU A 115 12.77 -8.24 3.68
CA GLU A 115 12.76 -7.67 5.03
C GLU A 115 11.76 -6.52 5.14
N GLN A 116 12.20 -5.28 4.95
CA GLN A 116 11.34 -4.13 5.17
C GLN A 116 11.29 -3.27 3.92
N PHE A 117 10.07 -2.95 3.49
CA PHE A 117 9.86 -1.85 2.58
C PHE A 117 9.68 -0.59 3.44
N HIS A 118 10.76 0.10 3.72
CA HIS A 118 10.71 1.32 4.52
C HIS A 118 10.35 2.53 3.67
N SER A 119 9.33 3.24 4.13
CA SER A 119 9.17 4.66 3.85
C SER A 119 9.62 5.45 5.07
N LYS A 120 10.40 6.50 4.88
CA LYS A 120 10.68 7.46 5.97
C LYS A 120 9.35 7.96 6.58
N GLN A 121 9.33 8.17 7.89
CA GLN A 121 8.16 8.65 8.64
C GLN A 121 7.45 9.78 7.90
N ASN A 122 6.14 9.62 7.73
CA ASN A 122 5.29 10.62 7.11
C ASN A 122 4.96 11.74 8.10
N VAL A 123 5.76 12.80 8.08
CA VAL A 123 5.54 13.99 8.93
C VAL A 123 4.45 14.92 8.37
N ASP A 124 4.04 14.72 7.11
CA ASP A 124 3.13 15.61 6.36
C ASP A 124 1.69 15.05 6.26
N GLY A 125 1.37 13.94 6.93
CA GLY A 125 0.03 13.32 6.92
C GLY A 125 -0.39 12.77 5.55
N LYS A 126 0.55 12.41 4.68
CA LYS A 126 0.33 11.89 3.31
C LYS A 126 0.14 10.35 3.29
N ALA A 127 -0.22 9.78 2.16
CA ALA A 127 -0.18 8.34 1.91
C ALA A 127 1.26 7.88 1.68
N ILE A 128 1.52 6.62 2.03
CA ILE A 128 2.86 6.03 1.99
C ILE A 128 3.01 5.16 0.74
N TYR A 129 2.01 4.34 0.46
CA TYR A 129 1.95 3.50 -0.73
C TYR A 129 0.81 3.93 -1.63
N ARG A 130 1.01 3.79 -2.94
CA ARG A 130 -0.03 3.93 -3.95
C ARG A 130 0.25 3.04 -5.14
N THR A 131 -0.80 2.46 -5.72
CA THR A 131 -0.65 1.50 -6.82
C THR A 131 -0.32 2.12 -8.20
N ASN A 132 -0.16 3.45 -8.34
CA ASN A 132 0.34 4.11 -9.57
C ASN A 132 0.88 5.54 -9.32
N TRP A 133 1.78 6.02 -10.19
CA TRP A 133 2.58 7.25 -10.01
C TRP A 133 2.10 8.50 -10.78
N SER A 134 1.74 8.37 -12.06
CA SER A 134 1.58 9.53 -12.96
C SER A 134 0.27 10.28 -12.77
N GLN A 135 -0.61 9.77 -11.91
CA GLN A 135 -2.01 10.14 -11.81
C GLN A 135 -2.48 10.06 -10.35
N ALA A 136 -3.71 10.50 -10.06
CA ALA A 136 -4.32 10.44 -8.73
C ALA A 136 -5.25 9.22 -8.57
N ASN A 137 -5.63 8.87 -7.33
CA ASN A 137 -6.73 7.97 -6.93
C ASN A 137 -6.46 6.46 -7.00
N TYR A 138 -5.37 6.01 -6.40
CA TYR A 138 -4.98 4.59 -6.38
C TYR A 138 -5.04 4.01 -4.97
N LEU A 139 -5.26 2.69 -4.84
CA LEU A 139 -5.23 1.98 -3.54
C LEU A 139 -4.01 2.46 -2.78
N ALA A 140 -4.29 3.13 -1.68
CA ALA A 140 -3.32 3.80 -0.86
C ALA A 140 -3.44 3.30 0.56
N MET A 141 -2.29 3.08 1.16
CA MET A 141 -2.14 2.68 2.55
C MET A 141 -1.04 3.52 3.18
N GLY A 142 -1.25 3.87 4.45
CA GLY A 142 -0.32 4.67 5.21
C GLY A 142 -0.94 5.31 6.45
N THR A 143 -0.06 5.99 7.17
CA THR A 143 -0.30 6.44 8.54
C THR A 143 -0.37 7.96 8.59
N ASP A 144 -1.25 8.46 9.47
CA ASP A 144 -1.30 9.87 9.86
C ASP A 144 -0.93 9.97 11.35
N ALA A 145 0.29 10.43 11.64
CA ALA A 145 0.82 10.55 13.00
C ALA A 145 0.19 11.71 13.80
N THR A 146 -0.48 12.65 13.14
CA THR A 146 -1.16 13.79 13.78
C THR A 146 -2.53 13.40 14.32
N VAL A 147 -3.22 12.50 13.63
CA VAL A 147 -4.59 12.07 14.00
C VAL A 147 -4.66 10.60 14.43
N GLY A 148 -3.54 9.86 14.47
CA GLY A 148 -3.46 8.50 15.02
C GLY A 148 -4.37 7.45 14.38
N ALA A 149 -4.50 7.42 13.05
CA ALA A 149 -5.31 6.41 12.35
C ALA A 149 -4.61 5.79 11.16
N MET A 150 -4.99 4.55 10.85
CA MET A 150 -4.71 3.93 9.56
C MET A 150 -5.73 4.39 8.53
N ARG A 151 -5.24 4.51 7.30
CA ARG A 151 -6.04 4.93 6.16
C ARG A 151 -5.91 3.86 5.11
N LEU A 152 -6.94 3.03 5.00
CA LEU A 152 -7.08 2.10 3.89
C LEU A 152 -8.00 2.79 2.88
N GLY A 153 -7.45 3.15 1.72
CA GLY A 153 -8.10 4.15 0.90
C GLY A 153 -7.42 4.44 -0.41
N VAL A 154 -7.36 5.71 -0.79
CA VAL A 154 -6.80 6.21 -2.03
C VAL A 154 -6.13 7.57 -1.79
N CYS A 155 -5.15 7.94 -2.62
CA CYS A 155 -4.38 9.20 -2.49
C CYS A 155 -4.08 9.90 -3.84
N ASP A 156 -3.61 11.16 -3.85
CA ASP A 156 -3.45 12.02 -5.05
C ASP A 156 -2.08 11.90 -5.75
N SER A 157 -1.87 12.69 -6.80
CA SER A 157 -0.62 12.69 -7.57
C SER A 157 0.61 13.11 -6.76
N VAL A 158 0.41 13.74 -5.60
CA VAL A 158 1.42 14.24 -4.65
C VAL A 158 1.26 13.63 -3.23
N PHE A 159 0.61 12.46 -3.14
CA PHE A 159 0.40 11.62 -1.95
C PHE A 159 -0.56 12.17 -0.88
N ASN A 160 -1.35 13.21 -1.08
CA ASN A 160 -2.36 13.56 -0.08
C ASN A 160 -3.46 12.48 -0.04
N TRP A 161 -3.93 12.09 1.15
CA TRP A 161 -5.05 11.14 1.30
C TRP A 161 -6.31 11.70 0.65
N VAL A 162 -6.78 11.02 -0.40
CA VAL A 162 -7.97 11.41 -1.15
C VAL A 162 -9.23 10.86 -0.49
N SER A 163 -9.23 9.59 -0.07
CA SER A 163 -10.31 8.95 0.69
C SER A 163 -9.74 7.74 1.41
N TYR A 164 -10.32 7.33 2.50
CA TYR A 164 -9.92 6.16 3.23
C TYR A 164 -11.09 5.76 4.11
N ALA A 165 -11.24 4.49 4.46
CA ALA A 165 -11.82 4.18 5.75
C ALA A 165 -10.81 4.75 6.73
N PRO A 166 -11.14 5.87 7.43
CA PRO A 166 -10.53 6.07 8.70
C PRO A 166 -10.78 4.77 9.44
N VAL A 167 -9.74 3.98 9.57
CA VAL A 167 -9.66 3.01 10.65
C VAL A 167 -9.27 3.85 11.86
N ARG A 168 -10.24 4.72 12.18
CA ARG A 168 -10.63 5.33 13.45
C ARG A 168 -12.13 5.05 13.70
N GLY A 169 -12.83 4.40 12.78
CA GLY A 169 -14.22 3.97 13.00
C GLY A 169 -15.25 5.05 12.62
N GLY A 170 -16.15 4.70 11.69
CA GLY A 170 -17.38 5.37 11.27
C GLY A 170 -18.41 4.33 10.76
N ALA A 171 -19.66 4.70 10.42
CA ALA A 171 -20.79 3.76 10.19
C ALA A 171 -20.92 3.14 8.76
N TYR A 172 -21.47 1.91 8.67
CA TYR A 172 -21.54 1.01 7.49
C TYR A 172 -23.01 0.74 7.02
N THR A 173 -23.32 0.63 5.70
CA THR A 173 -24.71 0.48 5.16
C THR A 173 -24.86 -0.54 3.98
N ASN A 174 -26.04 -1.17 3.83
CA ASN A 174 -26.34 -2.26 2.86
C ASN A 174 -27.40 -1.89 1.78
N ALA A 175 -27.45 -2.61 0.64
CA ALA A 175 -28.40 -2.38 -0.48
C ALA A 175 -29.74 -3.13 -0.33
N SER A 176 -30.89 -2.51 -0.72
CA SER A 176 -32.22 -3.03 -0.32
C SER A 176 -33.44 -2.70 -1.24
N ASP A 177 -33.29 -2.57 -2.56
CA ASP A 177 -34.39 -2.20 -3.50
C ASP A 177 -35.34 -3.38 -3.86
N ARG A 178 -36.64 -3.11 -4.07
CA ARG A 178 -37.63 -4.13 -4.50
C ARG A 178 -37.24 -4.85 -5.81
N ARG A 179 -36.54 -4.22 -6.74
CA ARG A 179 -36.20 -4.79 -8.06
C ARG A 179 -34.95 -5.66 -8.06
N ILE A 180 -34.05 -5.47 -7.08
CA ILE A 180 -32.91 -6.38 -6.85
C ILE A 180 -33.30 -7.55 -5.94
N LYS A 181 -34.58 -7.60 -5.59
CA LYS A 181 -35.19 -8.62 -4.75
C LYS A 181 -36.22 -9.37 -5.59
N ASN A 182 -36.21 -10.68 -5.45
CA ASN A 182 -37.29 -11.54 -5.93
C ASN A 182 -37.97 -12.16 -4.71
N ASP A 183 -39.11 -12.81 -4.93
CA ASP A 183 -39.81 -13.57 -3.89
C ASP A 183 -40.11 -12.76 -2.61
N ILE A 184 -40.60 -11.52 -2.81
CA ILE A 184 -40.92 -10.60 -1.72
C ILE A 184 -42.20 -11.07 -1.03
N ILE A 185 -42.02 -11.66 0.13
CA ILE A 185 -43.08 -12.09 1.04
C ILE A 185 -42.95 -11.33 2.37
N ASP A 186 -44.04 -11.31 3.15
CA ASP A 186 -43.98 -10.83 4.52
C ASP A 186 -43.00 -11.68 5.33
N ILE A 187 -42.24 -11.04 6.22
CA ILE A 187 -41.26 -11.76 7.05
C ILE A 187 -41.98 -12.78 7.94
N PRO A 188 -41.52 -14.05 7.99
CA PRO A 188 -42.14 -15.09 8.80
C PRO A 188 -41.80 -14.97 10.28
N TYR A 189 -41.10 -13.90 10.66
CA TYR A 189 -40.58 -13.64 12.00
C TYR A 189 -41.28 -12.43 12.61
N GLY A 190 -41.56 -12.50 13.90
CA GLY A 190 -42.28 -11.46 14.63
C GLY A 190 -42.01 -11.53 16.13
N LEU A 191 -43.04 -11.30 16.93
CA LEU A 191 -42.95 -11.22 18.39
C LEU A 191 -42.41 -12.51 19.00
N ASP A 192 -42.89 -13.67 18.55
CA ASP A 192 -42.44 -14.98 19.06
C ASP A 192 -40.92 -15.17 18.92
N GLN A 193 -40.35 -14.83 17.76
CA GLN A 193 -38.91 -14.93 17.55
C GLN A 193 -38.15 -13.90 18.38
N VAL A 194 -38.65 -12.68 18.50
CA VAL A 194 -38.03 -11.67 19.37
C VAL A 194 -38.06 -12.09 20.84
N MET A 195 -39.11 -12.77 21.29
CA MET A 195 -39.20 -13.34 22.64
C MET A 195 -38.27 -14.54 22.84
N ALA A 196 -37.95 -15.28 21.78
CA ALA A 196 -36.95 -16.34 21.78
C ALA A 196 -35.50 -15.82 21.71
N MET A 197 -35.28 -14.60 21.19
CA MET A 197 -33.96 -13.97 21.20
C MET A 197 -33.49 -13.74 22.63
N LYS A 198 -32.19 -13.95 22.84
CA LYS A 198 -31.55 -13.77 24.14
C LYS A 198 -30.51 -12.65 24.05
N PRO A 199 -30.87 -11.36 24.20
CA PRO A 199 -29.88 -10.29 24.30
C PRO A 199 -28.88 -10.59 25.40
N LYS A 200 -27.59 -10.50 25.10
CA LYS A 200 -26.52 -10.75 26.06
C LYS A 200 -25.68 -9.49 26.23
N LYS A 201 -25.09 -9.36 27.42
CA LYS A 201 -23.92 -8.52 27.64
C LYS A 201 -22.70 -9.41 27.53
N PHE A 202 -21.73 -9.03 26.73
CA PHE A 202 -20.50 -9.78 26.54
C PHE A 202 -19.32 -8.82 26.39
N SER A 203 -18.11 -9.36 26.47
CA SER A 203 -16.88 -8.61 26.21
C SER A 203 -16.19 -9.22 24.99
N LEU A 204 -15.68 -8.38 24.08
CA LEU A 204 -14.89 -8.88 22.94
C LEU A 204 -13.58 -9.47 23.48
N ARG A 205 -13.26 -10.70 23.06
CA ARG A 205 -11.98 -11.33 23.41
C ARG A 205 -10.77 -10.48 22.90
N SER A 206 -10.93 -9.65 21.85
CA SER A 206 -9.89 -8.82 21.19
C SER A 206 -9.37 -7.61 21.98
N ASP A 207 -10.20 -6.94 22.77
CA ASP A 207 -9.80 -5.73 23.52
C ASP A 207 -10.50 -5.61 24.90
N ASN A 208 -11.21 -6.66 25.35
CA ASN A 208 -12.09 -6.69 26.53
C ASN A 208 -13.14 -5.56 26.58
N SER A 209 -13.34 -4.84 25.47
CA SER A 209 -14.35 -3.80 25.39
C SER A 209 -15.72 -4.44 25.61
N THR A 210 -16.50 -3.82 26.49
CA THR A 210 -17.80 -4.35 26.88
C THR A 210 -18.83 -3.86 25.88
N HIS A 211 -19.56 -4.82 25.30
CA HIS A 211 -20.62 -4.55 24.34
C HIS A 211 -21.92 -5.20 24.78
N VAL A 212 -23.01 -4.74 24.18
CA VAL A 212 -24.33 -5.35 24.30
C VAL A 212 -24.76 -5.74 22.91
N GLY A 213 -25.28 -6.95 22.75
CA GLY A 213 -25.66 -7.50 21.45
C GLY A 213 -26.19 -8.92 21.56
N PHE A 214 -25.89 -9.74 20.55
CA PHE A 214 -26.41 -11.11 20.40
C PHE A 214 -25.30 -12.12 20.08
N ILE A 215 -25.58 -13.40 20.33
CA ILE A 215 -24.71 -14.52 19.94
C ILE A 215 -25.19 -15.05 18.59
N ALA A 216 -24.29 -15.10 17.59
CA ALA A 216 -24.64 -15.48 16.22
C ALA A 216 -25.26 -16.89 16.12
N GLN A 217 -24.80 -17.84 16.94
CA GLN A 217 -25.31 -19.22 17.03
C GLN A 217 -26.71 -19.29 17.68
N GLU A 218 -27.01 -18.40 18.63
CA GLU A 218 -28.37 -18.33 19.18
C GLU A 218 -29.31 -17.65 18.18
N ILE A 219 -28.82 -16.67 17.40
CA ILE A 219 -29.60 -16.00 16.36
C ILE A 219 -29.85 -16.94 15.19
N VAL A 220 -28.89 -17.78 14.78
CA VAL A 220 -29.09 -18.67 13.62
C VAL A 220 -30.19 -19.71 13.85
N GLU A 221 -30.41 -20.15 15.11
CA GLU A 221 -31.52 -21.04 15.48
C GLU A 221 -32.90 -20.34 15.39
N VAL A 222 -32.93 -19.01 15.38
CA VAL A 222 -34.16 -18.20 15.43
C VAL A 222 -34.43 -17.47 14.10
N ILE A 223 -33.43 -16.81 13.53
CA ILE A 223 -33.45 -16.06 12.26
C ILE A 223 -32.12 -16.30 11.52
N PRO A 224 -32.00 -17.41 10.78
CA PRO A 224 -30.75 -17.79 10.12
C PRO A 224 -30.25 -16.76 9.09
N GLU A 225 -31.14 -16.02 8.42
CA GLU A 225 -30.78 -15.07 7.35
C GLU A 225 -30.05 -13.82 7.85
N CYS A 226 -30.13 -13.51 9.14
CA CYS A 226 -29.38 -12.40 9.73
C CYS A 226 -27.93 -12.78 10.07
N VAL A 227 -27.53 -14.03 9.83
CA VAL A 227 -26.22 -14.54 10.19
C VAL A 227 -25.48 -14.99 8.94
N SER A 228 -24.31 -14.41 8.71
CA SER A 228 -23.38 -14.83 7.67
C SER A 228 -22.28 -15.70 8.26
N GLY A 229 -21.84 -16.72 7.52
CA GLY A 229 -20.90 -17.73 8.02
C GLY A 229 -21.62 -19.00 8.47
N SER A 230 -20.87 -20.01 8.89
CA SER A 230 -21.41 -21.28 9.39
C SER A 230 -20.59 -21.75 10.59
N GLU A 231 -21.25 -22.36 11.58
CA GLU A 231 -20.59 -22.94 12.75
C GLU A 231 -19.72 -24.16 12.38
N SER A 232 -20.03 -24.82 11.27
CA SER A 232 -19.26 -25.94 10.73
C SER A 232 -18.27 -25.54 9.61
N ALA A 233 -18.25 -24.27 9.18
CA ALA A 233 -17.31 -23.81 8.16
C ALA A 233 -15.98 -23.49 8.84
N ASP A 234 -15.02 -24.40 8.63
CA ASP A 234 -13.63 -24.32 9.07
C ASP A 234 -13.52 -24.03 10.58
N ASP A 235 -13.45 -25.11 11.38
CA ASP A 235 -12.98 -25.12 12.78
C ASP A 235 -11.55 -24.53 12.96
N GLU A 236 -11.03 -23.89 11.91
CA GLU A 236 -9.82 -23.12 11.94
C GLU A 236 -10.07 -21.87 12.78
N LEU A 237 -9.65 -22.00 14.02
CA LEU A 237 -9.45 -20.89 14.90
C LEU A 237 -8.16 -20.17 14.46
N ASN A 238 -8.22 -18.85 14.41
CA ASN A 238 -7.04 -18.02 14.44
C ASN A 238 -6.26 -18.31 15.73
N GLU A 239 -5.06 -17.77 15.79
CA GLU A 239 -4.15 -17.95 16.93
C GLU A 239 -4.71 -17.52 18.29
N ASN A 240 -5.77 -16.71 18.33
CA ASN A 240 -6.42 -16.26 19.56
C ASN A 240 -7.59 -17.16 20.00
N GLY A 241 -7.75 -18.34 19.37
CA GLY A 241 -8.87 -19.24 19.63
C GLY A 241 -10.21 -18.66 19.14
N GLU A 242 -10.18 -17.71 18.20
CA GLU A 242 -11.35 -17.09 17.55
C GLU A 242 -11.49 -17.65 16.13
N PRO A 243 -12.70 -17.86 15.60
CA PRO A 243 -12.84 -18.37 14.23
C PRO A 243 -12.19 -17.43 13.20
N ILE A 244 -11.44 -17.98 12.23
CA ILE A 244 -10.82 -17.19 11.13
C ILE A 244 -11.90 -16.47 10.32
N ASN A 245 -13.03 -17.13 10.12
CA ASN A 245 -14.20 -16.57 9.47
C ASN A 245 -15.37 -16.59 10.46
N PRO A 246 -15.38 -15.66 11.44
CA PRO A 246 -16.42 -15.66 12.47
C PRO A 246 -17.77 -15.40 11.85
N MET A 247 -18.79 -16.02 12.43
CA MET A 247 -20.16 -15.72 12.05
C MET A 247 -20.44 -14.25 12.35
N GLY A 248 -20.83 -13.52 11.32
CA GLY A 248 -21.20 -12.11 11.39
C GLY A 248 -22.71 -11.98 11.52
N ILE A 249 -23.16 -11.12 12.42
CA ILE A 249 -24.57 -10.76 12.50
C ILE A 249 -24.78 -9.48 11.71
N ASP A 250 -25.68 -9.55 10.73
CA ASP A 250 -26.25 -8.36 10.14
C ASP A 250 -27.30 -7.77 11.09
N LEU A 251 -26.81 -6.95 12.02
CA LEU A 251 -27.67 -6.24 12.97
C LEU A 251 -28.70 -5.36 12.26
N ALA A 252 -28.43 -4.89 11.04
CA ALA A 252 -29.39 -4.10 10.29
C ALA A 252 -30.60 -4.94 9.85
N SER A 253 -30.38 -6.21 9.51
CA SER A 253 -31.46 -7.13 9.16
C SER A 253 -32.35 -7.46 10.37
N LEU A 254 -31.76 -7.67 11.57
CA LEU A 254 -32.51 -7.92 12.81
C LEU A 254 -33.47 -6.77 13.19
N VAL A 255 -33.11 -5.53 12.88
CA VAL A 255 -33.97 -4.36 13.14
C VAL A 255 -35.33 -4.48 12.44
N SER A 256 -35.39 -5.13 11.27
CA SER A 256 -36.64 -5.34 10.54
C SER A 256 -37.60 -6.29 11.28
N VAL A 257 -37.05 -7.33 11.94
CA VAL A 257 -37.85 -8.29 12.71
C VAL A 257 -38.33 -7.68 14.03
N LEU A 258 -37.50 -6.88 14.69
CA LEU A 258 -37.91 -6.08 15.84
C LEU A 258 -39.09 -5.15 15.52
N CYS A 259 -39.10 -4.55 14.32
CA CYS A 259 -40.21 -3.71 13.87
C CYS A 259 -41.53 -4.49 13.78
N LYS A 260 -41.50 -5.70 13.20
CA LYS A 260 -42.68 -6.56 13.09
C LYS A 260 -43.22 -7.01 14.44
N ALA A 261 -42.33 -7.41 15.36
CA ALA A 261 -42.72 -7.76 16.73
C ALA A 261 -43.46 -6.63 17.45
N ILE A 262 -43.02 -5.37 17.27
CA ILE A 262 -43.69 -4.20 17.85
C ILE A 262 -45.09 -4.00 17.26
N GLN A 263 -45.27 -4.26 15.96
CA GLN A 263 -46.58 -4.17 15.30
C GLN A 263 -47.56 -5.22 15.86
N GLU A 264 -47.09 -6.45 16.06
CA GLU A 264 -47.88 -7.55 16.63
C GLU A 264 -48.26 -7.28 18.08
N LEU A 265 -47.30 -6.89 18.91
CA LEU A 265 -47.55 -6.50 20.31
C LEU A 265 -48.59 -5.37 20.40
N LYS A 266 -48.53 -4.39 19.49
CA LYS A 266 -49.50 -3.30 19.44
C LYS A 266 -50.91 -3.80 19.10
N ALA A 267 -51.04 -4.82 18.26
CA ALA A 267 -52.32 -5.43 17.92
C ALA A 267 -52.94 -6.14 19.14
N GLU A 268 -52.18 -6.99 19.83
CA GLU A 268 -52.64 -7.70 21.05
C GLU A 268 -53.09 -6.71 22.14
N VAL A 269 -52.33 -5.64 22.35
CA VAL A 269 -52.69 -4.60 23.33
C VAL A 269 -54.02 -3.93 22.96
N ASN A 270 -54.31 -3.71 21.68
CA ASN A 270 -55.57 -3.12 21.26
C ASN A 270 -56.74 -4.09 21.47
N GLU A 271 -56.53 -5.39 21.21
CA GLU A 271 -57.54 -6.44 21.43
C GLU A 271 -57.88 -6.58 22.91
N LEU A 272 -56.87 -6.68 23.79
CA LEU A 272 -57.06 -6.72 25.25
C LEU A 272 -57.82 -5.49 25.76
N ARG A 273 -57.52 -4.31 25.22
CA ARG A 273 -58.23 -3.07 25.57
C ARG A 273 -59.70 -3.08 25.13
N ALA A 274 -60.00 -3.68 23.98
CA ALA A 274 -61.38 -3.82 23.51
C ALA A 274 -62.17 -4.76 24.43
N ILE A 275 -61.59 -5.90 24.82
CA ILE A 275 -62.20 -6.86 25.76
C ILE A 275 -62.47 -6.22 27.12
N ILE A 276 -61.54 -5.40 27.65
CA ILE A 276 -61.71 -4.72 28.94
C ILE A 276 -62.76 -3.59 28.86
N ALA A 277 -63.05 -3.07 27.67
CA ALA A 277 -64.03 -2.00 27.46
C ALA A 277 -65.48 -2.49 27.29
N GLU A 278 -65.68 -3.82 27.17
CA GLU A 278 -66.98 -4.51 27.22
C GLU A 278 -67.35 -4.91 28.65
#